data_AF-A0A9P4TVN1-F1
#
_entry.id   AF-A0A9P4TVN1-F1
#
_cell.length_a   1.000
_cell.length_b   1.000
_cell.length_c   1.000
_cell.angle_alpha   90.00
_cell.angle_beta   90.00
_cell.angle_gamma   90.00
#
_symmetry.space_group_name_H-M   'P 1'
#
loop_
_entity.id
_entity.type
_entity.pdbx_description
1 polymer ?
#
loop_
_entity_poly.entity_id
_entity_poly.type
_entity_poly.pdbx_seq_one_letter_code
_entity_poly.pdbx_strand_id
1 'polypeptide(L)'
;MGLKSDEEIREERKDRKEDPGFFNYGEENEDVGEDEDFQGDDLPSAGHGEVDQHRELREYARLAAWELPMLHKLAQPFEPPDKTTPLRFRYTTYMGEQHPASRKVVLEFSPSELPDLSPLQTAKLIKLAGPRYNPSLNLIKMSCESFETQAQNKRYLGDLVYKLLKTAKDASTDNFEDVPADFRHHKPKPFHVFPERWKLTPERRKVLEEKRVKELQDEEAKRKDGSLVDGASVISEALNRLGMREMLEKREREKLGSGNAAARPGRGRVTGGAGGAKRF
;
A
#
# COMPACT_ATOMS: atom_id res chain seq x y z
N MET A 1 65.90 -55.98 -36.78
CA MET A 1 64.76 -55.30 -36.15
C MET A 1 64.38 -56.11 -34.93
N GLY A 2 64.74 -55.67 -33.74
CA GLY A 2 64.18 -56.25 -32.51
C GLY A 2 62.81 -55.63 -32.34
N LEU A 3 61.74 -56.36 -32.68
CA LEU A 3 60.40 -56.00 -32.26
C LEU A 3 60.40 -56.16 -30.74
N LYS A 4 60.25 -55.03 -30.02
CA LYS A 4 60.03 -55.06 -28.58
C LYS A 4 58.88 -56.01 -28.29
N SER A 5 59.09 -56.90 -27.34
CA SER A 5 58.06 -57.85 -26.95
C SER A 5 56.81 -57.10 -26.46
N ASP A 6 55.63 -57.70 -26.60
CA ASP A 6 54.39 -57.10 -26.07
C ASP A 6 54.48 -56.84 -24.55
N GLU A 7 55.36 -57.55 -23.84
CA GLU A 7 55.72 -57.30 -22.45
C GLU A 7 56.54 -56.02 -22.26
N GLU A 8 57.59 -55.78 -23.08
CA GLU A 8 58.40 -54.55 -23.03
C GLU A 8 57.57 -53.29 -23.40
N ILE A 9 56.61 -53.39 -24.32
CA ILE A 9 55.70 -52.28 -24.66
C ILE A 9 54.72 -52.01 -23.50
N ARG A 10 54.35 -53.04 -22.72
CA ARG A 10 53.48 -52.92 -21.55
C ARG A 10 54.23 -52.35 -20.34
N GLU A 11 55.51 -52.66 -20.20
CA GLU A 11 56.40 -52.08 -19.19
C GLU A 11 56.72 -50.61 -19.49
N GLU A 12 57.03 -50.23 -20.73
CA GLU A 12 57.24 -48.82 -21.10
C GLU A 12 55.98 -47.94 -20.94
N ARG A 13 54.78 -48.53 -20.92
CA ARG A 13 53.53 -47.82 -20.60
C ARG A 13 53.33 -47.60 -19.10
N LYS A 14 53.95 -48.41 -18.23
CA LYS A 14 53.90 -48.25 -16.77
C LYS A 14 54.84 -47.14 -16.26
N ASP A 15 55.86 -46.78 -17.04
CA ASP A 15 56.85 -45.76 -16.66
C ASP A 15 56.50 -44.33 -17.12
N ARG A 16 55.33 -44.11 -17.74
CA ARG A 16 54.81 -42.74 -17.91
C ARG A 16 54.19 -42.31 -16.59
N LYS A 17 54.96 -41.54 -15.81
CA LYS A 17 54.41 -40.82 -14.66
C LYS A 17 53.15 -40.07 -15.11
N GLU A 18 52.03 -40.40 -14.50
CA GLU A 18 50.77 -39.71 -14.71
C GLU A 18 50.96 -38.25 -14.30
N ASP A 19 50.40 -37.31 -15.08
CA ASP A 19 50.51 -35.89 -14.74
C ASP A 19 49.89 -35.68 -13.35
N PRO A 20 50.59 -35.02 -12.39
CA PRO A 20 50.06 -34.87 -11.04
C PRO A 20 48.73 -34.10 -11.09
N GLY A 21 47.75 -34.57 -10.31
CA GLY A 21 46.46 -33.90 -10.14
C GLY A 21 46.63 -32.43 -9.76
N PHE A 22 45.60 -31.62 -9.99
CA PHE A 22 45.59 -30.19 -9.72
C PHE A 22 46.03 -29.86 -8.28
N PHE A 23 45.62 -30.66 -7.30
CA PHE A 23 45.99 -30.43 -5.89
C PHE A 23 47.45 -30.81 -5.57
N ASN A 24 48.08 -31.67 -6.36
CA ASN A 24 49.49 -32.04 -6.20
C ASN A 24 50.42 -31.27 -7.16
N TYR A 25 49.89 -30.30 -7.92
CA TYR A 25 50.65 -29.55 -8.91
C TYR A 25 51.63 -28.56 -8.25
N GLY A 26 52.91 -28.91 -8.20
CA GLY A 26 53.99 -28.05 -7.71
C GLY A 26 54.28 -28.17 -6.21
N GLU A 27 53.64 -29.12 -5.52
CA GLU A 27 53.96 -29.47 -4.14
C GLU A 27 55.00 -30.61 -4.09
N GLU A 28 55.98 -30.52 -3.18
CA GLU A 28 57.01 -31.57 -2.99
C GLU A 28 56.49 -32.79 -2.22
N ASN A 29 55.37 -32.65 -1.50
CA ASN A 29 54.78 -33.72 -0.70
C ASN A 29 53.48 -34.20 -1.38
N GLU A 30 53.55 -35.33 -2.08
CA GLU A 30 52.41 -36.02 -2.69
C GLU A 30 51.56 -36.77 -1.63
N ASP A 31 51.16 -36.07 -0.56
CA ASP A 31 50.46 -36.65 0.61
C ASP A 31 48.93 -36.41 0.57
N VAL A 32 48.46 -35.63 -0.40
CA VAL A 32 47.05 -35.36 -0.68
C VAL A 32 46.68 -36.26 -1.86
N GLY A 33 45.74 -37.18 -1.70
CA GLY A 33 45.43 -38.21 -2.70
C GLY A 33 45.02 -37.69 -4.10
N GLU A 34 44.58 -38.59 -4.98
CA GLU A 34 44.08 -38.21 -6.32
C GLU A 34 42.93 -37.19 -6.22
N ASP A 35 42.83 -36.29 -7.21
CA ASP A 35 41.72 -35.34 -7.29
C ASP A 35 40.39 -36.10 -7.38
N GLU A 36 39.47 -35.87 -6.45
CA GLU A 36 38.19 -36.57 -6.42
C GLU A 36 37.25 -36.08 -7.52
N ASP A 37 36.82 -37.00 -8.38
CA ASP A 37 35.73 -36.75 -9.34
C ASP A 37 34.37 -36.68 -8.64
N PHE A 38 33.52 -35.76 -9.09
CA PHE A 38 32.15 -35.61 -8.56
C PHE A 38 31.29 -36.85 -8.85
N GLN A 39 30.86 -37.55 -7.78
CA GLN A 39 30.07 -38.78 -7.87
C GLN A 39 28.55 -38.57 -7.88
N GLY A 40 28.07 -37.32 -7.86
CA GLY A 40 26.63 -37.03 -7.78
C GLY A 40 26.04 -37.21 -6.38
N ASP A 41 26.88 -37.16 -5.35
CA ASP A 41 26.56 -37.40 -3.94
C ASP A 41 26.26 -36.13 -3.13
N ASP A 42 26.56 -34.95 -3.69
CA ASP A 42 26.24 -33.65 -3.08
C ASP A 42 25.42 -32.73 -4.00
N LEU A 43 24.68 -31.83 -3.38
CA LEU A 43 23.95 -30.77 -4.07
C LEU A 43 24.84 -29.53 -4.22
N PRO A 44 24.64 -28.73 -5.29
CA PRO A 44 25.27 -27.42 -5.36
C PRO A 44 24.79 -26.53 -4.20
N SER A 45 25.56 -25.48 -3.87
CA SER A 45 25.22 -24.54 -2.79
C SER A 45 23.79 -23.98 -2.87
N ALA A 46 23.28 -23.72 -4.08
CA ALA A 46 21.89 -23.30 -4.26
C ALA A 46 20.88 -24.39 -3.83
N GLY A 47 21.18 -25.66 -4.10
CA GLY A 47 20.34 -26.80 -3.69
C GLY A 47 20.34 -27.01 -2.18
N HIS A 48 21.48 -26.81 -1.51
CA HIS A 48 21.52 -26.80 -0.03
C HIS A 48 20.65 -25.68 0.55
N GLY A 49 20.67 -24.48 -0.05
CA GLY A 49 19.79 -23.38 0.34
C GLY A 49 18.30 -23.74 0.28
N GLU A 50 17.87 -24.45 -0.77
CA GLU A 50 16.49 -24.94 -0.88
C GLU A 50 16.15 -26.02 0.16
N VAL A 51 17.09 -26.94 0.42
CA VAL A 51 16.92 -27.98 1.44
C VAL A 51 16.80 -27.37 2.84
N ASP A 52 17.61 -26.36 3.16
CA ASP A 52 17.56 -25.66 4.45
C ASP A 52 16.25 -24.88 4.61
N GLN A 53 15.80 -24.17 3.58
CA GLN A 53 14.48 -23.54 3.58
C GLN A 53 13.37 -24.56 3.85
N HIS A 54 13.45 -25.76 3.25
CA HIS A 54 12.48 -26.81 3.49
C HIS A 54 12.56 -27.36 4.93
N ARG A 55 13.76 -27.43 5.53
CA ARG A 55 13.94 -27.80 6.95
C ARG A 55 13.29 -26.78 7.88
N GLU A 56 13.47 -25.49 7.63
CA GLU A 56 12.82 -24.40 8.38
C GLU A 56 11.30 -24.49 8.28
N LEU A 57 10.75 -24.70 7.08
CA LEU A 57 9.30 -24.87 6.89
C LEU A 57 8.75 -26.06 7.69
N ARG A 58 9.48 -27.18 7.71
CA ARG A 58 9.09 -28.35 8.51
C ARG A 58 9.19 -28.10 10.00
N GLU A 59 10.13 -27.27 10.44
CA GLU A 59 10.21 -26.83 11.82
C GLU A 59 8.99 -26.01 12.22
N TYR A 60 8.61 -24.99 11.44
CA TYR A 60 7.40 -24.21 11.68
C TYR A 60 6.13 -25.06 11.62
N ALA A 61 6.06 -26.03 10.71
CA ALA A 61 4.93 -26.97 10.65
C ALA A 61 4.83 -27.84 11.91
N ARG A 62 5.97 -28.25 12.48
CA ARG A 62 6.03 -28.99 13.75
C ARG A 62 5.57 -28.11 14.92
N LEU A 63 6.05 -26.87 15.01
CA LEU A 63 5.61 -25.90 16.01
C LEU A 63 4.10 -25.67 15.93
N ALA A 64 3.57 -25.52 14.71
CA ALA A 64 2.14 -25.31 14.49
C ALA A 64 1.28 -26.52 14.87
N ALA A 65 1.76 -27.73 14.61
CA ALA A 65 1.02 -28.95 14.94
C ALA A 65 1.03 -29.28 16.44
N TRP A 66 2.15 -29.04 17.13
CA TRP A 66 2.35 -29.54 18.49
C TRP A 66 2.39 -28.46 19.57
N GLU A 67 2.99 -27.30 19.29
CA GLU A 67 3.19 -26.25 20.31
C GLU A 67 2.07 -25.20 20.29
N LEU A 68 1.67 -24.70 19.12
CA LEU A 68 0.62 -23.66 19.01
C LEU A 68 -0.71 -24.07 19.66
N PRO A 69 -1.19 -25.32 19.56
CA PRO A 69 -2.41 -25.74 20.26
C PRO A 69 -2.28 -25.64 21.79
N MET A 70 -1.06 -25.76 22.34
CA MET A 70 -0.83 -25.58 23.77
C MET A 70 -0.99 -24.13 24.23
N LEU A 71 -0.79 -23.14 23.35
CA LEU A 71 -1.00 -21.72 23.66
C LEU A 71 -2.47 -21.41 23.99
N HIS A 72 -3.42 -22.21 23.50
CA HIS A 72 -4.84 -22.05 23.83
C HIS A 72 -5.09 -22.13 25.34
N LYS A 73 -4.28 -22.91 26.08
CA LYS A 73 -4.37 -23.03 27.54
C LYS A 73 -4.04 -21.73 28.27
N LEU A 74 -3.28 -20.83 27.64
CA LEU A 74 -2.87 -19.53 28.19
C LEU A 74 -3.73 -18.38 27.65
N ALA A 75 -4.65 -18.65 26.72
CA ALA A 75 -5.50 -17.64 26.12
C ALA A 75 -6.52 -17.12 27.15
N GLN A 76 -6.62 -15.79 27.25
CA GLN A 76 -7.65 -15.12 28.05
C GLN A 76 -8.71 -14.52 27.10
N PRO A 77 -10.01 -14.63 27.42
CA PRO A 77 -11.06 -13.99 26.64
C PRO A 77 -10.91 -12.48 26.70
N PHE A 78 -11.25 -11.79 25.60
CA PHE A 78 -11.25 -10.34 25.57
C PHE A 78 -12.44 -9.78 26.36
N GLU A 79 -12.16 -9.04 27.42
CA GLU A 79 -13.15 -8.28 28.15
C GLU A 79 -13.12 -6.81 27.68
N PRO A 80 -14.26 -6.26 27.19
CA PRO A 80 -14.29 -4.88 26.76
C PRO A 80 -14.05 -3.94 27.95
N PRO A 81 -13.34 -2.82 27.74
CA PRO A 81 -13.06 -1.87 28.82
C PRO A 81 -14.35 -1.23 29.33
N ASP A 82 -14.43 -1.05 30.64
CA ASP A 82 -15.55 -0.38 31.28
C ASP A 82 -15.44 1.15 31.14
N LYS A 83 -16.57 1.85 31.30
CA LYS A 83 -16.68 3.32 31.25
C LYS A 83 -15.82 4.01 32.32
N THR A 84 -15.46 3.30 33.39
CA THR A 84 -14.53 3.78 34.42
C THR A 84 -13.09 3.97 33.90
N THR A 85 -12.75 3.37 32.76
CA THR A 85 -11.41 3.42 32.15
C THR A 85 -11.38 4.15 30.80
N PRO A 86 -11.67 5.47 30.76
CA PRO A 86 -11.76 6.22 29.50
C PRO A 86 -10.40 6.56 28.85
N LEU A 87 -9.29 6.21 29.51
CA LEU A 87 -7.93 6.56 29.06
C LEU A 87 -7.32 5.45 28.22
N ARG A 88 -6.98 5.77 26.96
CA ARG A 88 -6.29 4.84 26.06
C ARG A 88 -4.81 5.21 25.94
N PHE A 89 -3.95 4.34 26.47
CA PHE A 89 -2.50 4.46 26.28
C PHE A 89 -2.02 3.59 25.11
N ARG A 90 -1.12 4.13 24.29
CA ARG A 90 -0.44 3.41 23.21
C ARG A 90 1.06 3.40 23.46
N TYR A 91 1.63 2.20 23.42
CA TYR A 91 3.06 1.92 23.54
C TYR A 91 3.59 1.45 22.18
N THR A 92 4.89 1.64 21.94
CA THR A 92 5.55 1.19 20.72
C THR A 92 6.79 0.36 21.10
N THR A 93 6.90 -0.85 20.57
CA THR A 93 8.02 -1.77 20.84
C THR A 93 8.55 -2.32 19.52
N TYR A 94 9.87 -2.40 19.38
CA TYR A 94 10.57 -2.84 18.16
C TYR A 94 11.14 -4.26 18.30
N MET A 95 10.49 -5.11 19.12
CA MET A 95 10.73 -6.57 19.23
C MET A 95 12.22 -6.99 19.16
N GLY A 96 13.03 -6.53 20.10
CA GLY A 96 14.46 -6.86 20.19
C GLY A 96 15.40 -5.71 19.82
N GLU A 97 14.93 -4.72 19.07
CA GLU A 97 15.72 -3.54 18.73
C GLU A 97 15.57 -2.41 19.75
N GLN A 98 16.69 -1.76 20.08
CA GLN A 98 16.70 -0.54 20.87
C GLN A 98 16.49 0.67 19.96
N HIS A 99 15.24 1.11 19.84
CA HIS A 99 14.89 2.29 19.05
C HIS A 99 14.53 3.48 19.95
N PRO A 100 15.02 4.71 19.71
CA PRO A 100 14.74 5.87 20.57
C PRO A 100 13.25 6.22 20.64
N ALA A 101 12.47 5.96 19.57
CA ALA A 101 11.02 6.18 19.61
C ALA A 101 10.25 5.16 20.46
N SER A 102 10.89 4.09 20.95
CA SER A 102 10.24 3.12 21.84
C SER A 102 9.81 3.76 23.16
N ARG A 103 10.51 4.78 23.67
CA ARG A 103 10.16 5.43 24.95
C ARG A 103 8.89 6.26 24.90
N LYS A 104 8.45 6.67 23.71
CA LYS A 104 7.28 7.52 23.50
C LYS A 104 5.99 6.82 23.91
N VAL A 105 5.22 7.46 24.77
CA VAL A 105 3.87 7.03 25.13
C VAL A 105 2.86 8.03 24.59
N VAL A 106 1.78 7.53 24.00
CA VAL A 106 0.66 8.36 23.52
C VAL A 106 -0.56 8.08 24.38
N LEU A 107 -1.24 9.13 24.80
CA LEU A 107 -2.50 9.09 25.51
C LEU A 107 -3.60 9.71 24.65
N GLU A 108 -4.70 9.00 24.55
CA GLU A 108 -5.91 9.39 23.85
C GLU A 108 -7.11 9.21 24.79
N PHE A 109 -7.98 10.21 24.89
CA PHE A 109 -9.24 10.11 25.63
C PHE A 109 -10.28 11.08 25.06
N SER A 110 -11.57 10.77 25.24
CA SER A 110 -12.65 11.67 24.86
C SER A 110 -13.06 12.56 26.03
N PRO A 111 -13.21 13.89 25.84
CA PRO A 111 -13.78 14.77 26.87
C PRO A 111 -15.17 14.34 27.34
N SER A 112 -15.97 13.74 26.45
CA SER A 112 -17.35 13.34 26.74
C SER A 112 -17.48 12.02 27.51
N GLU A 113 -16.44 11.18 27.51
CA GLU A 113 -16.43 9.90 28.21
C GLU A 113 -15.88 10.01 29.64
N LEU A 114 -15.33 11.17 30.01
CA LEU A 114 -14.82 11.40 31.35
C LEU A 114 -15.97 11.53 32.36
N PRO A 115 -15.91 10.81 33.49
CA PRO A 115 -16.90 10.95 34.55
C PRO A 115 -16.77 12.31 35.24
N ASP A 116 -17.90 12.81 35.76
CA ASP A 116 -17.99 13.98 36.64
C ASP A 116 -17.55 15.32 36.05
N LEU A 117 -17.77 15.56 34.75
CA LEU A 117 -17.58 16.87 34.13
C LEU A 117 -18.92 17.47 33.68
N SER A 118 -19.17 18.72 34.07
CA SER A 118 -20.29 19.48 33.53
C SER A 118 -20.00 19.92 32.07
N PRO A 119 -21.02 20.29 31.28
CA PRO A 119 -20.80 20.80 29.92
C PRO A 119 -19.86 22.01 29.88
N LEU A 120 -19.95 22.90 30.87
CA LEU A 120 -19.07 24.07 31.01
C LEU A 120 -17.62 23.64 31.29
N GLN A 121 -17.42 22.70 32.21
CA GLN A 121 -16.09 22.15 32.51
C GLN A 121 -15.49 21.39 31.33
N THR A 122 -16.33 20.70 30.54
CA THR A 122 -15.93 20.01 29.31
C THR A 122 -15.48 21.00 28.24
N ALA A 123 -16.24 22.09 28.05
CA ALA A 123 -15.87 23.16 27.14
C ALA A 123 -14.54 23.82 27.56
N LYS A 124 -14.35 24.05 28.87
CA LYS A 124 -13.09 24.53 29.44
C LYS A 124 -11.94 23.56 29.19
N LEU A 125 -12.14 22.26 29.39
CA LEU A 125 -11.13 21.24 29.11
C LEU A 125 -10.71 21.22 27.64
N ILE A 126 -11.67 21.36 26.72
CA ILE A 126 -11.41 21.47 25.27
C ILE A 126 -10.55 22.69 24.96
N LYS A 127 -10.84 23.85 25.58
CA LYS A 127 -10.06 25.08 25.42
C LYS A 127 -8.63 24.91 25.95
N LEU A 128 -8.46 24.29 27.12
CA LEU A 128 -7.14 24.01 27.71
C LEU A 128 -6.31 23.02 26.90
N ALA A 129 -6.95 22.06 26.24
CA ALA A 129 -6.26 21.10 25.37
C ALA A 129 -5.65 21.77 24.13
N GLY A 130 -6.30 22.82 23.61
CA GLY A 130 -5.87 23.60 22.46
C GLY A 130 -5.68 22.73 21.21
N PRO A 131 -4.50 22.73 20.56
CA PRO A 131 -4.27 22.00 19.32
C PRO A 131 -4.28 20.47 19.48
N ARG A 132 -4.29 19.97 20.73
CA ARG A 132 -4.34 18.53 21.05
C ARG A 132 -5.74 17.94 20.90
N TYR A 133 -6.77 18.80 20.88
CA TYR A 133 -8.14 18.38 20.69
C TYR A 133 -8.49 18.24 19.20
N ASN A 134 -9.11 17.14 18.81
CA ASN A 134 -9.65 16.92 17.48
C ASN A 134 -11.18 17.09 17.49
N PRO A 135 -11.73 18.15 16.87
CA PRO A 135 -13.16 18.43 16.86
C PRO A 135 -14.00 17.41 16.09
N SER A 136 -13.45 16.73 15.07
CA SER A 136 -14.21 15.77 14.26
C SER A 136 -14.41 14.43 14.95
N LEU A 137 -13.46 14.02 15.79
CA LEU A 137 -13.51 12.74 16.51
C LEU A 137 -13.87 12.92 17.99
N ASN A 138 -13.92 14.15 18.48
CA ASN A 138 -14.08 14.46 19.90
C ASN A 138 -13.04 13.73 20.79
N LEU A 139 -11.77 13.83 20.39
CA LEU A 139 -10.65 13.16 21.06
C LEU A 139 -9.54 14.15 21.38
N ILE A 140 -9.04 14.09 22.61
CA ILE A 140 -7.79 14.75 23.00
C ILE A 140 -6.66 13.74 22.86
N LYS A 141 -5.64 14.09 22.07
CA LYS A 141 -4.45 13.27 21.84
C LYS A 141 -3.20 14.02 22.26
N MET A 142 -2.42 13.39 23.13
CA MET A 142 -1.15 13.94 23.61
C MET A 142 -0.11 12.84 23.76
N SER A 143 1.16 13.19 23.63
CA SER A 143 2.27 12.23 23.76
C SER A 143 3.40 12.81 24.57
N CYS A 144 4.14 11.94 25.26
CA CYS A 144 5.34 12.30 25.99
C CYS A 144 6.48 11.35 25.60
N GLU A 145 7.64 11.93 25.31
CA GLU A 145 8.89 11.24 25.00
C GLU A 145 10.10 11.91 25.69
N SER A 146 9.82 12.72 26.72
CA SER A 146 10.79 13.55 27.42
C SER A 146 11.65 12.76 28.41
N PHE A 147 11.12 11.67 28.95
CA PHE A 147 11.82 10.80 29.89
C PHE A 147 12.36 9.56 29.20
N GLU A 148 13.35 8.93 29.83
CA GLU A 148 14.05 7.78 29.28
C GLU A 148 13.19 6.52 29.24
N THR A 149 12.41 6.29 30.30
CA THR A 149 11.57 5.09 30.40
C THR A 149 10.12 5.36 29.99
N GLN A 150 9.51 4.38 29.32
CA GLN A 150 8.08 4.42 28.99
C GLN A 150 7.21 4.61 30.24
N ALA A 151 7.59 4.00 31.36
CA ALA A 151 6.87 4.11 32.62
C ALA A 151 6.83 5.55 33.16
N GLN A 152 7.95 6.28 33.09
CA GLN A 152 8.02 7.69 33.47
C GLN A 152 7.16 8.56 32.54
N ASN A 153 7.26 8.34 31.20
CA ASN A 153 6.44 9.06 30.23
C ASN A 153 4.93 8.81 30.45
N LYS A 154 4.52 7.58 30.76
CA LYS A 154 3.13 7.24 31.13
C LYS A 154 2.69 7.98 32.40
N ARG A 155 3.52 7.95 33.45
CA ARG A 155 3.21 8.61 34.73
C ARG A 155 3.03 10.11 34.54
N TYR A 156 3.94 10.75 33.81
CA TYR A 156 3.84 12.18 33.50
C TYR A 156 2.54 12.53 32.77
N LEU A 157 2.13 11.71 31.78
CA LEU A 157 0.85 11.90 31.09
C LEU A 157 -0.35 11.75 32.05
N GLY A 158 -0.29 10.78 32.97
CA GLY A 158 -1.32 10.63 34.02
C GLY A 158 -1.42 11.85 34.93
N ASP A 159 -0.28 12.35 35.42
CA ASP A 159 -0.21 13.55 36.26
C ASP A 159 -0.71 14.79 35.51
N LEU A 160 -0.41 14.88 34.21
CA LEU A 160 -0.85 15.98 33.35
C LEU A 160 -2.36 15.95 33.11
N VAL A 161 -2.95 14.79 32.87
CA VAL A 161 -4.42 14.66 32.77
C VAL A 161 -5.07 14.99 34.11
N TYR A 162 -4.53 14.51 35.23
CA TYR A 162 -5.04 14.88 36.55
C TYR A 162 -5.01 16.41 36.77
N LYS A 163 -3.92 17.08 36.39
CA LYS A 163 -3.82 18.55 36.42
C LYS A 163 -4.87 19.21 35.52
N LEU A 164 -5.05 18.73 34.28
CA LEU A 164 -6.06 19.25 33.36
C LEU A 164 -7.48 19.12 33.92
N LEU A 165 -7.82 17.97 34.49
CA LEU A 165 -9.12 17.74 35.11
C LEU A 165 -9.31 18.63 36.34
N LYS A 166 -8.28 18.79 37.17
CA LYS A 166 -8.32 19.68 38.33
C LYS A 166 -8.54 21.14 37.90
N THR A 167 -7.84 21.60 36.87
CA THR A 167 -8.02 22.95 36.32
C THR A 167 -9.38 23.14 35.66
N ALA A 168 -9.92 22.10 35.01
CA ALA A 168 -11.23 22.15 34.41
C ALA A 168 -12.35 22.23 35.46
N LYS A 169 -12.20 21.50 36.58
CA LYS A 169 -13.16 21.48 37.70
C LYS A 169 -13.08 22.72 38.61
N ASP A 170 -11.95 23.40 38.63
CA ASP A 170 -11.80 24.64 39.40
C ASP A 170 -12.70 25.75 38.82
N ALA A 171 -13.76 26.07 39.57
CA ALA A 171 -14.72 27.13 39.26
C ALA A 171 -14.32 28.48 39.85
N SER A 172 -13.27 28.54 40.69
CA SER A 172 -12.90 29.77 41.40
C SER A 172 -12.10 30.76 40.54
N THR A 173 -11.35 30.25 39.55
CA THR A 173 -10.41 31.08 38.80
C THR A 173 -11.06 31.72 37.58
N ASP A 174 -11.51 30.92 36.61
CA ASP A 174 -12.11 31.40 35.36
C ASP A 174 -12.79 30.23 34.62
N ASN A 175 -13.97 30.44 34.05
CA ASN A 175 -14.73 29.44 33.28
C ASN A 175 -14.50 29.55 31.76
N PHE A 176 -13.80 30.59 31.30
CA PHE A 176 -13.51 30.85 29.89
C PHE A 176 -14.76 30.92 29.00
N GLU A 177 -15.92 31.32 29.51
CA GLU A 177 -17.17 31.36 28.73
C GLU A 177 -17.13 32.40 27.61
N ASP A 178 -16.43 33.49 27.85
CA ASP A 178 -16.18 34.59 26.92
C ASP A 178 -15.29 34.19 25.72
N VAL A 179 -14.41 33.20 25.89
CA VAL A 179 -13.49 32.74 24.84
C VAL A 179 -14.15 31.63 23.99
N PRO A 180 -14.35 31.83 22.68
CA PRO A 180 -14.82 30.77 21.79
C PRO A 180 -13.79 29.64 21.66
N ALA A 181 -14.24 28.40 21.43
CA ALA A 181 -13.33 27.30 21.16
C ALA A 181 -12.63 27.50 19.81
N ASP A 182 -11.29 27.53 19.80
CA ASP A 182 -10.50 27.64 18.58
C ASP A 182 -10.29 26.27 17.93
N PHE A 183 -10.68 26.16 16.65
CA PHE A 183 -10.53 24.94 15.84
C PHE A 183 -9.67 25.15 14.58
N ARG A 184 -8.95 26.26 14.48
CA ARG A 184 -8.15 26.61 13.29
C ARG A 184 -7.00 25.62 13.01
N HIS A 185 -6.54 24.88 14.02
CA HIS A 185 -5.53 23.84 13.86
C HIS A 185 -6.05 22.60 13.13
N HIS A 186 -7.36 22.37 13.13
CA HIS A 186 -7.97 21.19 12.52
C HIS A 186 -8.54 21.51 11.14
N LYS A 187 -8.03 20.83 10.11
CA LYS A 187 -8.52 20.96 8.73
C LYS A 187 -9.37 19.74 8.37
N PRO A 188 -10.72 19.83 8.43
CA PRO A 188 -11.57 18.70 8.10
C PRO A 188 -11.41 18.33 6.62
N LYS A 189 -11.23 17.04 6.35
CA LYS A 189 -11.18 16.53 4.98
C LYS A 189 -12.63 16.35 4.49
N PRO A 190 -13.03 16.98 3.38
CA PRO A 190 -14.37 16.77 2.84
C PRO A 190 -14.50 15.32 2.39
N PHE A 191 -15.55 14.64 2.87
CA PHE A 191 -15.91 13.30 2.41
C PHE A 191 -17.03 13.41 1.38
N HIS A 192 -16.75 12.98 0.15
CA HIS A 192 -17.76 12.96 -0.91
C HIS A 192 -18.59 11.68 -0.79
N VAL A 193 -19.89 11.84 -0.59
CA VAL A 193 -20.84 10.73 -0.59
C VAL A 193 -21.43 10.59 -1.98
N PHE A 194 -21.64 9.34 -2.40
CA PHE A 194 -22.34 9.07 -3.65
C PHE A 194 -23.75 9.70 -3.62
N PRO A 195 -24.12 10.55 -4.60
CA PRO A 195 -25.42 11.22 -4.60
C PRO A 195 -26.57 10.22 -4.54
N GLU A 196 -27.46 10.40 -3.59
CA GLU A 196 -28.60 9.50 -3.40
C GLU A 196 -29.49 9.42 -4.65
N ARG A 197 -29.70 10.55 -5.32
CA ARG A 197 -30.46 10.65 -6.57
C ARG A 197 -29.90 9.83 -7.75
N TRP A 198 -28.64 9.40 -7.68
CA TRP A 198 -28.01 8.56 -8.70
C TRP A 198 -28.10 7.07 -8.36
N LYS A 199 -28.55 6.72 -7.15
CA LYS A 199 -28.83 5.33 -6.79
C LYS A 199 -29.91 4.82 -7.72
N LEU A 200 -29.65 3.66 -8.33
CA LEU A 200 -30.46 3.11 -9.40
C LEU A 200 -31.63 2.29 -8.80
N THR A 201 -32.48 2.98 -8.04
CA THR A 201 -33.69 2.43 -7.40
C THR A 201 -34.69 1.95 -8.46
N PRO A 202 -35.60 1.01 -8.15
CA PRO A 202 -36.60 0.53 -9.11
C PRO A 202 -37.48 1.66 -9.66
N GLU A 203 -37.84 2.63 -8.82
CA GLU A 203 -38.57 3.84 -9.24
C GLU A 203 -37.76 4.67 -10.23
N ARG A 204 -36.47 4.87 -9.95
CA ARG A 204 -35.59 5.63 -10.84
C ARG A 204 -35.40 4.94 -12.18
N ARG A 205 -35.37 3.60 -12.22
CA ARG A 205 -35.32 2.83 -13.47
C ARG A 205 -36.51 3.14 -14.36
N LYS A 206 -37.72 3.11 -13.81
CA LYS A 206 -38.96 3.46 -14.54
C LYS A 206 -38.90 4.87 -15.10
N VAL A 207 -38.51 5.85 -14.27
CA VAL A 207 -38.35 7.24 -14.71
C VAL A 207 -37.32 7.38 -15.84
N LEU A 208 -36.23 6.62 -15.79
CA LEU A 208 -35.20 6.64 -16.85
C LEU A 208 -35.70 5.96 -18.13
N GLU A 209 -36.48 4.89 -18.03
CA GLU A 209 -37.12 4.23 -19.17
C GLU A 209 -38.14 5.16 -19.84
N GLU A 210 -39.02 5.79 -19.07
CA GLU A 210 -39.97 6.80 -19.57
C GLU A 210 -39.24 7.96 -20.25
N LYS A 211 -38.15 8.44 -19.66
CA LYS A 211 -37.34 9.51 -20.25
C LYS A 211 -36.75 9.09 -21.60
N ARG A 212 -36.22 7.86 -21.71
CA ARG A 212 -35.66 7.33 -22.96
C ARG A 212 -36.72 7.18 -24.04
N VAL A 213 -37.91 6.68 -23.69
CA VAL A 213 -39.03 6.55 -24.63
C VAL A 213 -39.46 7.93 -25.13
N LYS A 214 -39.56 8.92 -24.23
CA LYS A 214 -39.91 10.28 -24.61
C LYS A 214 -38.87 10.92 -25.53
N GLU A 215 -37.59 10.78 -25.20
CA GLU A 215 -36.48 11.28 -26.04
C GLU A 215 -36.52 10.67 -27.45
N LEU A 216 -36.77 9.37 -27.57
CA LEU A 216 -36.92 8.70 -28.87
C LEU A 216 -38.11 9.25 -29.66
N GLN A 217 -39.25 9.46 -29.01
CA GLN A 217 -40.44 10.04 -29.67
C GLN A 217 -40.20 11.47 -30.15
N ASP A 218 -39.54 12.30 -29.34
CA ASP A 218 -39.19 13.67 -29.68
C ASP A 218 -38.20 13.71 -30.88
N GLU A 219 -37.25 12.79 -30.94
CA GLU A 219 -36.33 12.64 -32.09
C GLU A 219 -37.06 12.18 -33.36
N GLU A 220 -37.95 11.20 -33.27
CA GLU A 220 -38.76 10.74 -34.40
C GLU A 220 -39.68 11.86 -34.93
N ALA A 221 -40.27 12.66 -34.04
CA ALA A 221 -41.09 13.80 -34.41
C ALA A 221 -40.28 14.84 -35.18
N LYS A 222 -39.09 15.23 -34.68
CA LYS A 222 -38.18 16.14 -35.39
C LYS A 222 -37.71 15.59 -36.74
N ARG A 223 -37.52 14.28 -36.83
CA ARG A 223 -37.14 13.60 -38.08
C ARG A 223 -38.26 13.65 -39.11
N LYS A 224 -39.53 13.45 -38.70
CA LYS A 224 -40.70 13.55 -39.58
C LYS A 224 -40.98 14.99 -40.03
N ASP A 225 -40.79 15.95 -39.13
CA ASP A 225 -40.94 17.39 -39.40
C ASP A 225 -39.76 17.98 -40.21
N GLY A 226 -38.69 17.20 -40.40
CA GLY A 226 -37.50 17.64 -41.14
C GLY A 226 -36.64 18.67 -40.40
N SER A 227 -36.93 18.96 -39.13
CA SER A 227 -36.13 19.88 -38.29
C SER A 227 -34.97 19.21 -37.56
N LEU A 228 -34.78 17.90 -37.74
CA LEU A 228 -33.62 17.16 -37.23
C LEU A 228 -32.37 17.57 -38.02
N VAL A 229 -31.59 18.47 -37.46
CA VAL A 229 -30.35 18.98 -38.06
C VAL A 229 -29.23 17.96 -37.89
N ASP A 230 -28.71 17.44 -38.99
CA ASP A 230 -27.42 16.76 -39.02
C ASP A 230 -26.32 17.78 -39.36
N GLY A 231 -25.48 18.10 -38.38
CA GLY A 231 -24.42 19.08 -38.55
C GLY A 231 -23.41 18.68 -39.63
N ALA A 232 -23.16 17.38 -39.84
CA ALA A 232 -22.20 16.91 -40.83
C ALA A 232 -22.71 17.14 -42.26
N SER A 233 -24.00 16.84 -42.50
CA SER A 233 -24.62 17.07 -43.80
C SER A 233 -24.71 18.56 -44.12
N VAL A 234 -25.13 19.41 -43.16
CA VAL A 234 -25.19 20.87 -43.33
C VAL A 234 -23.83 21.48 -43.65
N ILE A 235 -22.76 21.04 -42.97
CA ILE A 235 -21.40 21.49 -43.25
C ILE A 235 -20.97 21.03 -44.65
N SER A 236 -21.25 19.79 -45.02
CA SER A 236 -20.90 19.26 -46.34
C SER A 236 -21.61 20.00 -47.49
N GLU A 237 -22.89 20.35 -47.30
CA GLU A 237 -23.68 21.15 -48.23
C GLU A 237 -23.19 22.59 -48.31
N ALA A 238 -22.84 23.20 -47.19
CA ALA A 238 -22.25 24.55 -47.15
C ALA A 238 -20.88 24.60 -47.85
N LEU A 239 -20.02 23.60 -47.62
CA LEU A 239 -18.71 23.47 -48.29
C LEU A 239 -18.85 23.25 -49.80
N ASN A 240 -19.85 22.47 -50.23
CA ASN A 240 -20.18 22.28 -51.63
C ASN A 240 -20.68 23.60 -52.25
N ARG A 241 -21.59 24.31 -51.59
CA ARG A 241 -22.15 25.59 -52.05
C ARG A 241 -21.10 26.69 -52.16
N LEU A 242 -20.10 26.69 -51.28
CA LEU A 242 -18.98 27.64 -51.28
C LEU A 242 -17.84 27.22 -52.22
N GLY A 243 -17.93 26.06 -52.89
CA GLY A 243 -16.88 25.54 -53.79
C GLY A 243 -15.54 25.24 -53.08
N MET A 244 -15.53 25.16 -51.75
CA MET A 244 -14.31 25.00 -50.96
C MET A 244 -13.93 23.54 -50.71
N ARG A 245 -14.83 22.58 -51.04
CA ARG A 245 -14.58 21.16 -50.83
C ARG A 245 -13.38 20.64 -51.62
N GLU A 246 -13.30 20.97 -52.90
CA GLU A 246 -12.19 20.58 -53.75
C GLU A 246 -10.86 21.24 -53.34
N MET A 247 -10.91 22.47 -52.82
CA MET A 247 -9.73 23.16 -52.28
C MET A 247 -9.23 22.51 -50.99
N LEU A 248 -10.13 22.07 -50.11
CA LEU A 248 -9.78 21.34 -48.89
C LEU A 248 -9.25 19.94 -49.20
N GLU A 249 -9.89 19.19 -50.10
CA GLU A 249 -9.44 17.85 -50.52
C GLU A 249 -8.08 17.92 -51.24
N LYS A 250 -7.83 18.95 -52.07
CA LYS A 250 -6.49 19.21 -52.64
C LYS A 250 -5.46 19.55 -51.58
N ARG A 251 -5.79 20.40 -50.60
CA ARG A 251 -4.91 20.70 -49.46
C ARG A 251 -4.62 19.47 -48.59
N GLU A 252 -5.58 18.57 -48.40
CA GLU A 252 -5.38 17.33 -47.67
C GLU A 252 -4.50 16.35 -48.44
N ARG A 253 -4.70 16.22 -49.76
CA ARG A 253 -3.83 15.43 -50.65
C ARG A 253 -2.42 16.02 -50.74
N GLU A 254 -2.26 17.34 -50.76
CA GLU A 254 -0.97 18.02 -50.69
C GLU A 254 -0.28 17.80 -49.33
N LYS A 255 -1.02 17.80 -48.22
CA LYS A 255 -0.48 17.46 -46.89
C LYS A 255 -0.06 15.99 -46.77
N LEU A 256 -0.79 15.06 -47.41
CA LEU A 256 -0.43 13.64 -47.46
C LEU A 256 0.72 13.37 -48.45
N GLY A 257 0.83 14.16 -49.52
CA GLY A 257 1.92 14.09 -50.51
C GLY A 257 3.20 14.83 -50.08
N SER A 258 3.12 15.80 -49.18
CA SER A 258 4.28 16.48 -48.58
C SER A 258 4.85 15.77 -47.35
N GLY A 259 4.42 14.52 -47.10
CA GLY A 259 4.89 13.67 -46.01
C GLY A 259 6.23 12.99 -46.32
N ASN A 260 7.25 13.74 -46.74
CA ASN A 260 8.63 13.24 -46.76
C ASN A 260 9.62 14.33 -46.36
N ALA A 261 9.50 14.83 -45.12
CA ALA A 261 10.60 15.42 -44.37
C ALA A 261 10.24 15.50 -42.88
N ALA A 262 11.17 15.04 -42.04
CA ALA A 262 11.19 15.12 -40.58
C ALA A 262 10.31 14.12 -39.80
N ALA A 263 10.75 12.85 -39.81
CA ALA A 263 10.66 12.02 -38.62
C ALA A 263 11.37 12.73 -37.44
N ARG A 264 10.60 13.24 -36.48
CA ARG A 264 11.10 13.54 -35.13
C ARG A 264 10.86 12.31 -34.26
N PRO A 265 11.87 11.82 -33.49
CA PRO A 265 11.69 10.66 -32.63
C PRO A 265 10.62 10.97 -31.58
N GLY A 266 9.65 10.05 -31.49
CA GLY A 266 8.43 10.20 -30.73
C GLY A 266 8.66 10.29 -29.22
N ARG A 267 8.01 11.26 -28.60
CA ARG A 267 7.65 11.19 -27.18
C ARG A 267 6.38 10.34 -27.11
N GLY A 268 6.50 9.15 -26.51
CA GLY A 268 5.41 8.18 -26.39
C GLY A 268 4.18 8.79 -25.71
N ARG A 269 3.05 8.81 -26.44
CA ARG A 269 1.73 9.07 -25.87
C ARG A 269 1.06 7.72 -25.65
N VAL A 270 0.90 7.38 -24.38
CA VAL A 270 0.16 6.22 -23.88
C VAL A 270 -1.26 6.25 -24.44
N THR A 271 -1.61 5.26 -25.25
CA THR A 271 -3.00 4.95 -25.61
C THR A 271 -3.57 4.05 -24.53
N GLY A 272 -4.64 4.51 -23.88
CA GLY A 272 -5.46 3.67 -23.00
C GLY A 272 -6.12 2.59 -23.84
N GLY A 273 -5.68 1.36 -23.65
CA GLY A 273 -6.28 0.17 -24.24
C GLY A 273 -7.64 -0.11 -23.59
N ALA A 274 -8.67 -0.22 -24.42
CA ALA A 274 -9.95 -0.79 -24.06
C ALA A 274 -9.75 -2.24 -23.58
N GLY A 275 -10.06 -2.49 -22.32
CA GLY A 275 -10.00 -3.81 -21.71
C GLY A 275 -11.09 -4.72 -22.28
N GLY A 276 -10.67 -5.74 -23.01
CA GLY A 276 -11.50 -6.89 -23.35
C GLY A 276 -11.84 -7.69 -22.10
N ALA A 277 -13.13 -7.94 -21.90
CA ALA A 277 -13.65 -8.81 -20.86
C ALA A 277 -13.16 -10.24 -21.07
N LYS A 278 -12.34 -10.74 -20.15
CA LYS A 278 -12.18 -12.19 -19.92
C LYS A 278 -13.06 -12.57 -18.74
N ARG A 279 -13.90 -13.56 -19.01
CA ARG A 279 -14.72 -14.29 -18.04
C ARG A 279 -13.81 -14.98 -17.03
N PHE A 280 -14.15 -14.84 -15.76
CA PHE A 280 -14.03 -15.87 -14.73
C PHE A 280 -15.44 -16.05 -14.14
#